data_AF-A0AAW1MSR2-F1
#
_entry.id   AF-A0AAW1MSR2-F1
#
_cell.length_a   1.000
_cell.length_b   1.000
_cell.length_c   1.000
_cell.angle_alpha   90.00
_cell.angle_beta   90.00
_cell.angle_gamma   90.00
#
_symmetry.space_group_name_H-M   'P 1'
#
loop_
_entity.id
_entity.type
_entity.pdbx_description
1 polymer ?
#
loop_
_entity_poly.entity_id
_entity_poly.type
_entity_poly.pdbx_seq_one_letter_code
_entity_poly.pdbx_strand_id
1 'polypeptide(L)'
;MRNTRLANQSPTNKSSSSPGEKVNAVNIVLTASDVVVPNFCSSRCGTHSSSGKGAHKFAYIWVGNAETQCPGQCAWPFHQPIYGPQSPPLVAPNDDVGLDGMVMNLAGMLAGTVTNPFGNGFYQGPKEAPLEVTLACQGVYGKGAYPGYAGNLLVDARSGASYNANGVNGKKYLLPAFYDPSTSKCSTLV
;
A
#
# COMPACT_ATOMS: atom_id res chain seq x y z
N MET A 1 22.70 13.10 -14.09
CA MET A 1 22.55 12.23 -12.90
C MET A 1 22.24 13.11 -11.69
N ARG A 2 20.97 13.28 -11.32
CA ARG A 2 20.59 13.89 -10.03
C ARG A 2 20.33 12.73 -9.07
N ASN A 3 21.20 12.61 -8.06
CA ASN A 3 21.21 11.52 -7.10
C ASN A 3 20.19 11.86 -5.99
N THR A 4 18.91 11.57 -6.20
CA THR A 4 17.85 11.90 -5.24
C THR A 4 17.66 10.74 -4.26
N ARG A 5 18.60 10.57 -3.31
CA ARG A 5 18.41 9.68 -2.15
C ARG A 5 17.56 10.41 -1.11
N LEU A 6 16.39 9.86 -0.77
CA LEU A 6 15.70 10.22 0.49
C LEU A 6 16.31 9.35 1.60
N ALA A 7 17.44 9.80 2.14
CA ALA A 7 18.03 9.17 3.33
C ALA A 7 17.21 9.54 4.56
N ASN A 8 16.49 8.58 5.15
CA ASN A 8 16.04 8.58 6.56
C ASN A 8 15.62 9.93 7.18
N GLN A 9 14.95 10.77 6.40
CA GLN A 9 14.39 12.01 6.89
C GLN A 9 12.96 11.68 7.32
N SER A 10 12.68 11.81 8.63
CA SER A 10 11.39 12.39 9.03
C SER A 10 11.11 13.52 8.04
N PRO A 11 9.88 13.71 7.51
CA PRO A 11 9.62 14.78 6.57
C PRO A 11 9.87 16.13 7.25
N THR A 12 11.12 16.58 7.24
CA THR A 12 11.58 17.92 7.61
C THR A 12 11.93 18.71 6.36
N ASN A 13 11.58 18.20 5.17
CA ASN A 13 11.46 19.04 4.00
C ASN A 13 10.43 20.13 4.33
N LYS A 14 10.93 21.36 4.51
CA LYS A 14 10.11 22.57 4.38
C LYS A 14 9.45 22.51 3.01
N SER A 15 8.29 21.86 2.92
CA SER A 15 7.35 22.11 1.85
C SER A 15 6.92 23.55 2.04
N SER A 16 7.17 24.39 1.03
CA SER A 16 6.65 25.75 0.97
C SER A 16 5.14 25.69 0.73
N SER A 17 4.42 25.29 1.76
CA SER A 17 3.03 25.62 2.01
C SER A 17 2.99 25.71 3.52
N SER A 18 2.66 26.87 4.07
CA SER A 18 2.28 26.99 5.48
C SER A 18 0.86 26.44 5.57
N PRO A 19 0.63 25.20 6.05
CA PRO A 19 -0.72 24.69 6.17
C PRO A 19 -1.16 25.06 7.59
N GLY A 20 -2.28 25.76 7.72
CA GLY A 20 -2.97 25.81 9.01
C GLY A 20 -3.02 24.40 9.59
N GLU A 21 -2.70 24.27 10.88
CA GLU A 21 -2.56 23.01 11.59
C GLU A 21 -3.86 22.19 11.42
N LYS A 22 -3.89 21.30 10.43
CA LYS A 22 -5.03 20.40 10.22
C LYS A 22 -4.95 19.36 11.32
N VAL A 23 -5.80 19.51 12.33
CA VAL A 23 -6.03 18.51 13.36
C VAL A 23 -6.50 17.22 12.66
N ASN A 24 -5.92 16.07 13.01
CA ASN A 24 -6.22 14.76 12.41
C ASN A 24 -5.83 14.60 10.92
N ALA A 25 -4.68 15.14 10.51
CA ALA A 25 -4.13 14.92 9.16
C ALA A 25 -3.17 13.71 9.09
N VAL A 26 -3.16 13.05 7.93
CA VAL A 26 -2.14 12.07 7.55
C VAL A 26 -1.33 12.64 6.39
N ASN A 27 -0.01 12.71 6.55
CA ASN A 27 0.88 13.15 5.48
C ASN A 27 1.24 11.96 4.59
N ILE A 28 1.03 12.05 3.28
CA ILE A 28 1.32 10.95 2.36
C ILE A 28 2.47 11.37 1.44
N VAL A 29 3.53 10.56 1.41
CA VAL A 29 4.70 10.73 0.55
C VAL A 29 4.73 9.58 -0.46
N LEU A 30 4.63 9.93 -1.74
CA LEU A 30 4.73 8.98 -2.85
C LEU A 30 6.02 9.28 -3.60
N THR A 31 6.84 8.26 -3.85
CA THR A 31 8.11 8.45 -4.57
C THR A 31 8.02 7.98 -6.01
N ALA A 32 8.70 8.69 -6.90
CA ALA A 32 8.89 8.28 -8.29
C ALA A 32 9.69 6.96 -8.38
N SER A 33 9.63 6.29 -9.53
CA SER A 33 10.23 4.96 -9.72
C SER A 33 11.75 4.96 -9.61
N ASP A 34 12.42 6.09 -9.90
CA ASP A 34 13.87 6.25 -9.81
C ASP A 34 14.38 6.69 -8.42
N VAL A 35 13.49 6.87 -7.44
CA VAL A 35 13.86 7.27 -6.09
C VAL A 35 14.17 6.04 -5.24
N VAL A 36 15.37 6.01 -4.67
CA VAL A 36 15.82 4.93 -3.78
C VAL A 36 15.58 5.33 -2.32
N VAL A 37 14.88 4.46 -1.59
CA VAL A 37 14.58 4.61 -0.16
C VAL A 37 15.10 3.40 0.61
N PRO A 38 15.70 3.57 1.80
CA PRO A 38 16.18 2.43 2.60
C PRO A 38 15.08 1.39 2.89
N ASN A 39 15.42 0.13 2.64
CA ASN A 39 14.55 -1.05 2.77
C ASN A 39 13.38 -1.13 1.78
N PHE A 40 13.25 -0.17 0.86
CA PHE A 40 12.37 -0.33 -0.29
C PHE A 40 12.86 -1.51 -1.13
N CYS A 41 11.94 -2.34 -1.62
CA CYS A 41 12.28 -3.48 -2.49
C CYS A 41 13.15 -4.58 -1.86
N SER A 42 13.33 -4.55 -0.54
CA SER A 42 13.99 -5.64 0.20
C SER A 42 13.07 -6.20 1.28
N SER A 43 12.43 -5.34 2.07
CA SER A 43 11.51 -5.78 3.13
C SER A 43 10.14 -5.13 3.10
N ARG A 44 9.95 -4.04 2.34
CA ARG A 44 8.70 -3.28 2.31
C ARG A 44 8.49 -2.51 1.02
N CYS A 45 7.22 -2.25 0.73
CA CYS A 45 6.75 -1.44 -0.40
C CYS A 45 6.24 -0.05 0.04
N GLY A 46 6.02 0.10 1.34
CA GLY A 46 5.61 1.33 2.00
C GLY A 46 5.74 1.18 3.52
N THR A 47 5.47 2.26 4.23
CA THR A 47 5.40 2.26 5.70
C THR A 47 4.42 3.35 6.14
N HIS A 48 3.72 3.12 7.25
CA HIS A 48 3.15 4.21 8.03
C HIS A 48 3.89 4.32 9.35
N SER A 49 3.99 5.55 9.85
CA SER A 49 4.61 5.84 11.13
C SER A 49 4.10 7.16 11.67
N SER A 50 4.67 7.60 12.79
CA SER A 50 4.36 8.88 13.39
C SER A 50 5.60 9.62 13.84
N SER A 51 5.51 10.95 13.83
CA SER A 51 6.56 11.84 14.30
C SER A 51 5.93 12.96 15.14
N GLY A 52 6.77 13.85 15.67
CA GLY A 52 6.36 14.90 16.61
C GLY A 52 6.29 14.44 18.08
N LYS A 53 5.94 15.37 18.97
CA LYS A 53 5.90 15.17 20.43
C LYS A 53 4.67 15.83 21.02
N GLY A 54 4.13 15.23 22.09
CA GLY A 54 2.98 15.78 22.82
C GLY A 54 1.78 16.00 21.90
N ALA A 55 1.22 17.21 21.96
CA ALA A 55 0.07 17.62 21.16
C ALA A 55 0.35 17.72 19.64
N HIS A 56 1.61 17.80 19.23
CA HIS A 56 2.00 17.95 17.81
C HIS A 56 2.39 16.62 17.16
N LYS A 57 1.94 15.49 17.71
CA LYS A 57 2.19 14.18 17.10
C LYS A 57 1.33 14.04 15.84
N PHE A 58 1.93 13.61 14.74
CA PHE A 58 1.24 13.40 13.47
C PHE A 58 1.61 12.07 12.84
N ALA A 59 0.68 11.50 12.08
CA ALA A 59 0.89 10.29 11.30
C ALA A 59 1.34 10.63 9.87
N TYR A 60 2.12 9.75 9.28
CA TYR A 60 2.52 9.84 7.88
C TYR A 60 2.67 8.47 7.25
N ILE A 61 2.49 8.44 5.93
CA ILE A 61 2.64 7.27 5.07
C ILE A 61 3.72 7.59 4.05
N TRP A 62 4.57 6.61 3.76
CA TRP A 62 5.39 6.58 2.56
C TRP A 62 5.07 5.33 1.74
N VAL A 63 4.96 5.47 0.42
CA VAL A 63 4.86 4.36 -0.54
C VAL A 63 5.78 4.64 -1.72
N GLY A 64 6.55 3.62 -2.11
CA GLY A 64 7.46 3.71 -3.25
C GLY A 64 6.83 3.20 -4.55
N ASN A 65 7.11 3.87 -5.67
CA ASN A 65 6.85 3.30 -7.00
C ASN A 65 7.88 2.21 -7.30
N ALA A 66 7.42 0.96 -7.41
CA ALA A 66 8.28 -0.21 -7.57
C ALA A 66 8.59 -0.57 -9.02
N GLU A 67 8.01 0.13 -9.99
CA GLU A 67 8.04 -0.19 -11.43
C GLU A 67 9.43 -0.60 -11.94
N THR A 68 10.48 0.14 -11.56
CA THR A 68 11.84 -0.06 -12.06
C THR A 68 12.75 -0.83 -11.09
N GLN A 69 12.35 -0.98 -9.82
CA GLN A 69 13.21 -1.53 -8.77
C GLN A 69 12.80 -2.95 -8.35
N CYS A 70 11.50 -3.21 -8.17
CA CYS A 70 11.00 -4.50 -7.68
C CYS A 70 9.51 -4.73 -7.96
N PRO A 71 9.04 -4.63 -9.22
CA PRO A 71 7.63 -4.78 -9.51
C PRO A 71 7.10 -6.17 -9.08
N GLY A 72 7.93 -7.22 -9.17
CA GLY A 72 7.59 -8.55 -8.67
C GLY A 72 7.46 -8.71 -7.15
N GLN A 73 7.87 -7.73 -6.36
CA GLN A 73 7.65 -7.74 -4.91
C GLN A 73 6.47 -6.87 -4.49
N CYS A 74 6.34 -5.70 -5.12
CA CYS A 74 5.44 -4.65 -4.66
C CYS A 74 4.24 -4.38 -5.55
N ALA A 75 4.17 -5.00 -6.73
CA ALA A 75 3.07 -4.84 -7.68
C ALA A 75 2.39 -6.17 -8.03
N TRP A 76 2.65 -7.26 -7.31
CA TRP A 76 1.81 -8.47 -7.43
C TRP A 76 0.37 -8.14 -7.04
N PRO A 77 -0.67 -8.46 -7.83
CA PRO A 77 -0.69 -9.48 -8.90
C PRO A 77 -0.48 -8.95 -10.33
N PHE A 78 -0.11 -7.68 -10.53
CA PHE A 78 0.13 -7.06 -11.85
C PHE A 78 1.53 -7.29 -12.40
N HIS A 79 2.40 -7.92 -11.63
CA HIS A 79 3.71 -8.37 -12.08
C HIS A 79 4.02 -9.77 -11.56
N GLN A 80 4.86 -10.49 -12.29
CA GLN A 80 5.34 -11.82 -11.91
C GLN A 80 6.02 -11.76 -10.54
N PRO A 81 5.61 -12.57 -9.55
CA PRO A 81 6.21 -12.51 -8.22
C PRO A 81 7.61 -13.12 -8.20
N ILE A 82 8.50 -12.60 -7.35
CA ILE A 82 9.89 -13.11 -7.23
C ILE A 82 9.92 -14.55 -6.68
N TYR A 83 8.96 -14.89 -5.79
CA TYR A 83 8.84 -16.20 -5.17
C TYR A 83 7.37 -16.65 -5.13
N GLY A 84 7.15 -17.95 -4.94
CA GLY A 84 5.81 -18.54 -4.89
C GLY A 84 5.24 -18.85 -6.28
N PRO A 85 3.91 -19.10 -6.38
CA PRO A 85 3.27 -19.49 -7.63
C PRO A 85 3.50 -18.48 -8.75
N GLN A 86 3.86 -19.00 -9.92
CA GLN A 86 4.28 -18.22 -11.08
C GLN A 86 3.15 -18.03 -12.10
N SER A 87 1.91 -17.92 -11.63
CA SER A 87 0.75 -17.66 -12.50
C SER A 87 0.94 -16.36 -13.30
N PRO A 88 0.43 -16.28 -14.55
CA PRO A 88 0.52 -15.07 -15.35
C PRO A 88 -0.01 -13.84 -14.60
N PRO A 89 0.67 -12.68 -14.72
CA PRO A 89 0.21 -11.46 -14.06
C PRO A 89 -1.16 -11.02 -14.59
N LEU A 90 -1.94 -10.39 -13.70
CA LEU A 90 -3.19 -9.74 -14.08
C LEU A 90 -2.90 -8.46 -14.86
N VAL A 91 -3.86 -8.05 -15.68
CA VAL A 91 -3.79 -6.76 -16.38
C VAL A 91 -4.12 -5.64 -15.39
N ALA A 92 -3.23 -4.65 -15.32
CA ALA A 92 -3.33 -3.50 -14.43
C ALA A 92 -4.48 -2.56 -14.84
N PRO A 93 -5.39 -2.15 -13.93
CA PRO A 93 -6.57 -1.37 -14.27
C PRO A 93 -6.32 0.07 -14.72
N ASN A 94 -5.13 0.62 -14.49
CA ASN A 94 -4.76 1.95 -14.92
C ASN A 94 -3.62 1.96 -15.96
N ASP A 95 -3.32 0.80 -16.55
CA ASP A 95 -2.26 0.64 -17.57
C ASP A 95 -0.86 1.02 -17.06
N ASP A 96 -0.66 0.96 -15.73
CA ASP A 96 0.59 1.29 -15.07
C ASP A 96 0.76 0.39 -13.84
N VAL A 97 1.61 -0.64 -14.00
CA VAL A 97 1.91 -1.63 -12.96
C VAL A 97 2.49 -0.98 -11.70
N GLY A 98 3.33 0.04 -11.85
CA GLY A 98 3.94 0.75 -10.74
C GLY A 98 2.91 1.52 -9.92
N LEU A 99 2.09 2.32 -10.60
CA LEU A 99 1.05 3.13 -10.00
C LEU A 99 -0.06 2.26 -9.38
N ASP A 100 -0.49 1.20 -10.05
CA ASP A 100 -1.51 0.29 -9.51
C ASP A 100 -0.99 -0.47 -8.28
N GLY A 101 0.28 -0.89 -8.30
CA GLY A 101 0.96 -1.42 -7.11
C GLY A 101 1.06 -0.39 -5.99
N MET A 102 1.34 0.89 -6.29
CA MET A 102 1.36 1.94 -5.27
C MET A 102 -0.01 2.15 -4.62
N VAL A 103 -1.10 2.14 -5.40
CA VAL A 103 -2.45 2.29 -4.86
C VAL A 103 -2.78 1.16 -3.88
N MET A 104 -2.45 -0.08 -4.23
CA MET A 104 -2.64 -1.23 -3.33
C MET A 104 -1.88 -1.07 -2.01
N ASN A 105 -0.59 -0.72 -2.09
CA ASN A 105 0.25 -0.55 -0.92
C ASN A 105 -0.23 0.64 -0.07
N LEU A 106 -0.62 1.74 -0.71
CA LEU A 106 -1.16 2.91 -0.03
C LEU A 106 -2.46 2.59 0.70
N ALA A 107 -3.37 1.83 0.09
CA ALA A 107 -4.60 1.41 0.75
C ALA A 107 -4.32 0.59 2.02
N GLY A 108 -3.36 -0.33 1.97
CA GLY A 108 -2.90 -1.09 3.14
C GLY A 108 -2.30 -0.20 4.23
N MET A 109 -1.38 0.69 3.86
CA MET A 109 -0.74 1.61 4.80
C MET A 109 -1.73 2.59 5.42
N LEU A 110 -2.71 3.05 4.64
CA LEU A 110 -3.75 3.96 5.13
C LEU A 110 -4.67 3.28 6.13
N ALA A 111 -5.08 2.03 5.86
CA ALA A 111 -5.85 1.25 6.81
C ALA A 111 -5.07 1.03 8.12
N GLY A 112 -3.80 0.63 8.04
CA GLY A 112 -2.90 0.53 9.20
C GLY A 112 -2.75 1.86 9.95
N THR A 113 -2.65 2.98 9.23
CA THR A 113 -2.59 4.32 9.84
C THR A 113 -3.87 4.68 10.58
N VAL A 114 -5.05 4.34 10.03
CA VAL A 114 -6.33 4.64 10.68
C VAL A 114 -6.53 3.79 11.93
N THR A 115 -6.14 2.51 11.89
CA THR A 115 -6.34 1.58 13.01
C THR A 115 -5.22 1.63 14.04
N ASN A 116 -4.01 2.04 13.66
CA ASN A 116 -2.83 2.06 14.50
C ASN A 116 -1.88 3.26 14.19
N PRO A 117 -2.37 4.52 14.21
CA PRO A 117 -1.63 5.69 13.72
C PRO A 117 -0.31 5.95 14.47
N PHE A 118 -0.21 5.45 15.69
CA PHE A 118 0.80 5.82 16.67
C PHE A 118 1.55 4.62 17.27
N GLY A 119 1.30 3.42 16.74
CA GLY A 119 1.90 2.17 17.21
C GLY A 119 1.40 1.73 18.59
N ASN A 120 0.17 2.08 18.94
CA ASN A 120 -0.51 1.70 20.18
C ASN A 120 -2.04 1.55 19.98
N GLY A 121 -2.47 1.35 18.75
CA GLY A 121 -3.86 1.06 18.36
C GLY A 121 -4.07 -0.44 18.13
N PHE A 122 -4.73 -0.79 17.02
CA PHE A 122 -5.13 -2.17 16.72
C PHE A 122 -4.07 -2.91 15.90
N TYR A 123 -3.47 -3.95 16.50
CA TYR A 123 -2.53 -4.88 15.87
C TYR A 123 -2.39 -6.16 16.71
N GLN A 124 -1.83 -7.22 16.13
CA GLN A 124 -1.47 -8.46 16.84
C GLN A 124 0.06 -8.66 16.87
N GLY A 125 0.58 -9.20 17.98
CA GLY A 125 2.01 -9.49 18.14
C GLY A 125 2.81 -8.35 18.80
N PRO A 126 4.16 -8.42 18.79
CA PRO A 126 5.01 -7.38 19.34
C PRO A 126 4.91 -6.09 18.51
N LYS A 127 5.10 -4.94 19.17
CA LYS A 127 5.00 -3.62 18.52
C LYS A 127 6.03 -3.41 17.40
N GLU A 128 7.16 -4.10 17.49
CA GLU A 128 8.27 -4.04 16.55
C GLU A 128 8.00 -4.85 15.27
N ALA A 129 7.03 -5.77 15.32
CA ALA A 129 6.57 -6.57 14.19
C ALA A 129 5.05 -6.78 14.25
N PRO A 130 4.25 -5.70 14.11
CA PRO A 130 2.81 -5.75 14.29
C PRO A 130 2.14 -6.38 13.07
N LEU A 131 1.27 -7.35 13.32
CA LEU A 131 0.33 -7.85 12.32
C LEU A 131 -0.91 -6.96 12.33
N GLU A 132 -1.04 -6.12 11.29
CA GLU A 132 -2.12 -5.14 11.16
C GLU A 132 -3.21 -5.58 10.17
N VAL A 133 -4.28 -4.79 10.09
CA VAL A 133 -5.55 -5.12 9.42
C VAL A 133 -5.41 -5.67 8.00
N THR A 134 -4.50 -5.13 7.18
CA THR A 134 -4.30 -5.62 5.80
C THR A 134 -3.20 -6.66 5.69
N LEU A 135 -2.21 -6.64 6.59
CA LEU A 135 -1.15 -7.65 6.61
C LEU A 135 -1.69 -9.02 7.00
N ALA A 136 -2.69 -9.07 7.87
CA ALA A 136 -3.44 -10.29 8.18
C ALA A 136 -4.14 -10.91 6.95
N CYS A 137 -4.33 -10.13 5.89
CA CYS A 137 -5.02 -10.50 4.66
C CYS A 137 -4.15 -10.35 3.42
N GLN A 138 -2.82 -10.49 3.58
CA GLN A 138 -1.89 -10.29 2.48
C GLN A 138 -2.23 -11.16 1.27
N GLY A 139 -2.37 -10.52 0.11
CA GLY A 139 -2.67 -11.16 -1.16
C GLY A 139 -4.14 -11.54 -1.38
N VAL A 140 -5.02 -11.24 -0.43
CA VAL A 140 -6.47 -11.43 -0.57
C VAL A 140 -7.09 -10.16 -1.17
N TYR A 141 -7.57 -10.22 -2.40
CA TYR A 141 -8.23 -9.10 -3.08
C TYR A 141 -9.69 -9.40 -3.45
N GLY A 142 -10.04 -10.66 -3.67
CA GLY A 142 -11.41 -11.11 -3.93
C GLY A 142 -11.74 -12.40 -3.20
N LYS A 143 -13.03 -12.74 -3.13
CA LYS A 143 -13.49 -13.97 -2.49
C LYS A 143 -12.79 -15.22 -3.07
N GLY A 144 -12.38 -16.14 -2.19
CA GLY A 144 -11.74 -17.39 -2.59
C GLY A 144 -10.26 -17.26 -2.96
N ALA A 145 -9.61 -16.15 -2.63
CA ALA A 145 -8.15 -16.01 -2.78
C ALA A 145 -7.39 -17.10 -2.04
N TYR A 146 -6.26 -17.51 -2.61
CA TYR A 146 -5.30 -18.45 -2.03
C TYR A 146 -3.91 -18.14 -2.60
N PRO A 147 -2.80 -18.72 -2.08
CA PRO A 147 -1.46 -18.41 -2.58
C PRO A 147 -1.36 -18.57 -4.11
N GLY A 148 -1.02 -17.49 -4.82
CA GLY A 148 -0.94 -17.45 -6.28
C GLY A 148 -2.23 -17.04 -7.02
N TYR A 149 -3.34 -16.87 -6.30
CA TYR A 149 -4.63 -16.46 -6.86
C TYR A 149 -5.24 -15.32 -6.04
N ALA A 150 -5.39 -14.15 -6.65
CA ALA A 150 -5.86 -12.93 -5.99
C ALA A 150 -7.34 -12.99 -5.54
N GLY A 151 -8.09 -14.01 -5.96
CA GLY A 151 -9.51 -14.18 -5.70
C GLY A 151 -10.38 -13.95 -6.92
N ASN A 152 -11.69 -14.12 -6.77
CA ASN A 152 -12.66 -13.83 -7.81
C ASN A 152 -12.79 -12.31 -8.01
N LEU A 153 -12.06 -11.77 -8.98
CA LEU A 153 -12.05 -10.34 -9.30
C LEU A 153 -13.00 -10.01 -10.44
N LEU A 154 -13.40 -8.74 -10.52
CA LEU A 154 -14.08 -8.21 -11.70
C LEU A 154 -13.05 -8.03 -12.82
N VAL A 155 -13.49 -8.21 -14.06
CA VAL A 155 -12.67 -8.02 -15.26
C VAL A 155 -13.31 -6.96 -16.14
N ASP A 156 -12.54 -5.97 -16.56
CA ASP A 156 -12.98 -5.00 -17.56
C ASP A 156 -13.05 -5.66 -18.95
N ALA A 157 -14.22 -5.64 -19.58
CA ALA A 157 -14.42 -6.33 -20.85
C ALA A 157 -13.62 -5.73 -22.02
N ARG A 158 -13.18 -4.47 -21.92
CA ARG A 158 -12.46 -3.77 -22.99
C ARG A 158 -10.94 -3.91 -22.83
N SER A 159 -10.42 -3.71 -21.63
CA SER A 159 -8.98 -3.78 -21.37
C SER A 159 -8.50 -5.14 -20.87
N GLY A 160 -9.40 -6.00 -20.37
CA GLY A 160 -9.04 -7.23 -19.66
C GLY A 160 -8.52 -6.98 -18.24
N ALA A 161 -8.54 -5.74 -17.75
CA ALA A 161 -8.02 -5.38 -16.44
C ALA A 161 -8.80 -6.02 -15.29
N SER A 162 -8.08 -6.50 -14.27
CA SER A 162 -8.68 -7.05 -13.05
C SER A 162 -8.78 -5.99 -11.95
N TYR A 163 -9.93 -5.90 -11.30
CA TYR A 163 -10.21 -4.89 -10.27
C TYR A 163 -11.26 -5.37 -9.26
N ASN A 164 -11.36 -4.68 -8.12
CA ASN A 164 -12.43 -4.90 -7.13
C ASN A 164 -13.07 -3.60 -6.62
N ALA A 165 -12.58 -2.44 -7.06
CA ALA A 165 -13.08 -1.14 -6.65
C ALA A 165 -13.26 -0.20 -7.84
N ASN A 166 -14.36 0.54 -7.83
CA ASN A 166 -14.62 1.63 -8.78
C ASN A 166 -14.19 2.96 -8.16
N GLY A 167 -13.36 3.70 -8.89
CA GLY A 167 -12.89 5.04 -8.55
C GLY A 167 -13.68 6.14 -9.25
N VAL A 168 -13.24 7.38 -9.02
CA VAL A 168 -13.75 8.55 -9.72
C VAL A 168 -13.28 8.58 -11.17
N ASN A 169 -14.02 9.26 -12.05
CA ASN A 169 -13.66 9.46 -13.47
C ASN A 169 -13.40 8.14 -14.22
N GLY A 170 -14.13 7.07 -13.89
CA GLY A 170 -14.01 5.76 -14.55
C GLY A 170 -12.73 5.00 -14.21
N LYS A 171 -11.91 5.49 -13.27
CA LYS A 171 -10.74 4.77 -12.77
C LYS A 171 -11.17 3.52 -12.01
N LYS A 172 -10.34 2.49 -12.06
CA LYS A 172 -10.57 1.20 -11.38
C LYS A 172 -9.34 0.86 -10.56
N TYR A 173 -9.55 0.16 -9.46
CA TYR A 173 -8.46 -0.17 -8.54
C TYR A 173 -8.60 -1.58 -8.00
N LEU A 174 -7.47 -2.11 -7.56
CA LEU A 174 -7.40 -3.32 -6.76
C LEU A 174 -7.01 -2.91 -5.34
N LEU A 175 -7.87 -3.19 -4.36
CA LEU A 175 -7.68 -2.81 -2.97
C LEU A 175 -7.60 -4.07 -2.08
N PRO A 176 -6.68 -4.12 -1.10
CA PRO A 176 -6.52 -5.29 -0.24
C PRO A 176 -7.76 -5.53 0.62
N ALA A 177 -8.02 -6.79 0.95
CA ALA A 177 -9.00 -7.14 1.96
C ALA A 177 -8.55 -6.69 3.36
N PHE A 178 -9.53 -6.45 4.23
CA PHE A 178 -9.30 -6.10 5.62
C PHE A 178 -9.69 -7.26 6.52
N TYR A 179 -8.90 -7.52 7.56
CA TYR A 179 -9.30 -8.48 8.58
C TYR A 179 -10.48 -7.93 9.38
N ASP A 180 -11.57 -8.68 9.39
CA ASP A 180 -12.76 -8.39 10.17
C ASP A 180 -12.76 -9.25 11.45
N PRO A 181 -12.57 -8.64 12.63
CA PRO A 181 -12.52 -9.39 13.89
C PRO A 181 -13.88 -9.98 14.28
N SER A 182 -15.00 -9.48 13.76
CA SER A 182 -16.33 -9.99 14.08
C SER A 182 -16.61 -11.33 13.40
N THR A 183 -16.03 -11.55 12.22
CA THR A 183 -16.18 -12.78 11.43
C THR A 183 -14.92 -13.65 11.42
N SER A 184 -13.81 -13.14 11.95
CA SER A 184 -12.48 -13.78 11.91
C SER A 184 -12.03 -14.12 10.48
N LYS A 185 -12.37 -13.25 9.52
CA LYS A 185 -12.12 -13.46 8.08
C LYS A 185 -11.60 -12.19 7.41
N CYS A 186 -11.00 -12.37 6.25
CA CYS A 186 -10.65 -11.26 5.36
C CYS A 186 -11.86 -10.84 4.54
N SER A 187 -12.31 -9.61 4.74
CA SER A 187 -13.44 -9.00 4.04
C SER A 187 -12.95 -8.34 2.75
N THR A 188 -13.46 -8.83 1.62
CA THR A 188 -13.18 -8.33 0.27
C THR A 188 -14.31 -7.44 -0.22
N LEU A 189 -14.03 -6.60 -1.22
CA LEU A 189 -15.06 -5.79 -1.87
C LEU A 189 -15.93 -6.59 -2.84
N VAL A 190 -15.43 -7.75 -3.31
CA VAL A 190 -16.05 -8.65 -4.28
C VAL A 190 -15.83 -10.12 -3.91
#